data_AF-A0A964V6G0-F1
#
_entry.id   AF-A0A964V6G0-F1
#
_cell.length_a   1.000
_cell.length_b   1.000
_cell.length_c   1.000
_cell.angle_alpha   90.00
_cell.angle_beta   90.00
_cell.angle_gamma   90.00
#
_symmetry.space_group_name_H-M   'P 1'
#
loop_
_entity.id
_entity.type
_entity.pdbx_description
1 polymer ?
#
loop_
_entity_poly.entity_id
_entity_poly.type
_entity_poly.pdbx_seq_one_letter_code
_entity_poly.pdbx_strand_id
1 'polypeptide(L)'
;MIFRRYGIAYHSVELNFDSRALNEIGFRRDQLESIPADDFAAYAKVGTRELVAEAQGSVQDETETALLGRLAEQIVALDRGLSAGELLVVDNEQGNDWPKTRQKTSNVVVELENRLHFQYTMAPALRVTVWRRPG
;
A
#
# COMPACT_ATOMS: atom_id res chain seq x y z
N MET A 1 4.92 -8.00 10.56
CA MET A 1 5.70 -8.29 9.33
C MET A 1 4.76 -8.39 8.13
N ILE A 2 5.16 -7.81 7.00
CA ILE A 2 4.36 -7.73 5.76
C ILE A 2 4.84 -8.78 4.76
N PHE A 3 3.91 -9.47 4.11
CA PHE A 3 4.16 -10.51 3.12
C PHE A 3 3.48 -10.22 1.80
N ARG A 4 4.08 -10.71 0.71
CA ARG A 4 3.49 -10.71 -0.61
C ARG A 4 3.76 -12.02 -1.33
N ARG A 5 2.77 -12.51 -2.08
CA ARG A 5 2.93 -13.70 -2.93
C ARG A 5 3.79 -13.40 -4.14
N TYR A 6 4.77 -14.25 -4.40
CA TYR A 6 5.52 -14.29 -5.64
C TYR A 6 5.60 -15.73 -6.14
N GLY A 7 4.80 -16.06 -7.15
CA GLY A 7 4.71 -17.42 -7.67
C GLY A 7 4.18 -18.39 -6.61
N ILE A 8 5.05 -19.33 -6.19
CA ILE A 8 4.72 -20.45 -5.31
C ILE A 8 5.00 -20.18 -3.82
N ALA A 9 5.40 -18.97 -3.44
CA ALA A 9 5.70 -18.63 -2.06
C ALA A 9 5.26 -17.21 -1.70
N TYR A 10 5.02 -17.00 -0.41
CA TYR A 10 4.86 -15.69 0.21
C TYR A 10 6.20 -15.28 0.80
N HIS A 11 6.67 -14.08 0.46
CA HIS A 11 7.94 -13.54 0.96
C HIS A 11 7.66 -12.34 1.84
N SER A 12 8.46 -12.19 2.91
CA SER A 12 8.49 -10.95 3.67
C SER A 12 9.01 -9.80 2.80
N VAL A 13 8.44 -8.61 3.00
CA VAL A 13 8.70 -7.42 2.20
C VAL A 13 8.73 -6.16 3.05
N GLU A 14 9.50 -5.19 2.56
CA GLU A 14 9.47 -3.80 3.01
C GLU A 14 8.67 -2.93 2.02
N LEU A 15 8.10 -1.84 2.54
CA LEU A 15 7.51 -0.79 1.72
C LEU A 15 8.60 -0.13 0.87
N ASN A 16 8.33 0.05 -0.42
CA ASN A 16 9.21 0.74 -1.35
C ASN A 16 8.37 1.72 -2.19
N PHE A 17 7.77 2.69 -1.51
CA PHE A 17 6.93 3.71 -2.13
C PHE A 17 7.80 4.87 -2.61
N ASP A 18 7.57 5.32 -3.84
CA ASP A 18 8.39 6.36 -4.47
C ASP A 18 7.55 7.10 -5.52
N SER A 19 7.29 8.40 -5.31
CA SER A 19 6.52 9.23 -6.24
C SER A 19 7.17 9.38 -7.63
N ARG A 20 8.46 9.02 -7.75
CA ARG A 20 9.24 9.13 -8.99
C ARG A 20 9.38 7.81 -9.72
N ALA A 21 8.94 6.71 -9.11
CA ALA A 21 8.99 5.38 -9.72
C ALA A 21 7.83 5.16 -10.69
N LEU A 22 8.03 4.31 -11.71
CA LEU A 22 6.96 3.89 -12.63
C LEU A 22 5.81 3.13 -11.92
N ASN A 23 6.11 2.55 -10.75
CA ASN A 23 5.14 1.94 -9.85
C ASN A 23 5.34 2.56 -8.47
N GLU A 24 4.50 3.54 -8.15
CA GLU A 24 4.65 4.40 -6.97
C GLU A 24 4.41 3.63 -5.66
N ILE A 25 3.58 2.58 -5.74
CA ILE A 25 3.29 1.65 -4.64
C ILE A 25 4.05 0.36 -4.91
N GLY A 26 5.24 0.25 -4.30
CA GLY A 26 6.13 -0.90 -4.43
C GLY A 26 6.35 -1.66 -3.13
N PHE A 27 6.71 -2.94 -3.26
CA PHE A 27 7.15 -3.79 -2.16
C PHE A 27 8.43 -4.52 -2.58
N ARG A 28 9.45 -4.45 -1.74
CA ARG A 28 10.76 -5.08 -1.99
C ARG A 28 10.96 -6.23 -1.02
N ARG A 29 11.38 -7.40 -1.51
CA ARG A 29 11.73 -8.54 -0.64
C ARG A 29 12.90 -8.16 0.26
N ASP A 30 12.75 -8.40 1.56
CA ASP A 30 13.81 -8.23 2.57
C ASP A 30 14.64 -9.52 2.76
N GLN A 31 14.18 -10.64 2.21
CA GLN A 31 14.78 -11.98 2.29
C GLN A 31 14.83 -12.57 3.71
N LEU A 32 14.04 -12.04 4.65
CA LEU A 32 14.01 -12.51 6.04
C LEU A 32 13.20 -13.80 6.20
N GLU A 33 12.07 -13.91 5.50
CA GLU A 33 11.18 -15.05 5.60
C GLU A 33 10.53 -15.40 4.25
N SER A 34 10.31 -16.69 4.04
CA SER A 34 9.61 -17.24 2.88
C SER A 34 8.73 -18.41 3.32
N ILE A 35 7.45 -18.37 2.97
CA ILE A 35 6.46 -19.39 3.29
C ILE A 35 5.95 -20.00 1.98
N PRO A 36 6.17 -21.30 1.73
CA PRO A 36 5.57 -21.97 0.57
C PRO A 36 4.05 -21.80 0.54
N ALA A 37 3.47 -21.64 -0.65
CA ALA A 37 2.03 -21.43 -0.80
C ALA A 37 1.20 -22.61 -0.27
N ASP A 38 1.73 -23.83 -0.39
CA ASP A 38 1.10 -25.04 0.14
C ASP A 38 1.07 -25.02 1.68
N ASP A 39 2.14 -24.56 2.33
CA ASP A 39 2.20 -24.40 3.78
C ASP A 39 1.31 -23.25 4.26
N PHE A 40 1.20 -22.18 3.46
CA PHE A 40 0.33 -21.05 3.74
C PHE A 40 -1.14 -21.44 3.82
N ALA A 41 -1.55 -22.55 3.18
CA ALA A 41 -2.92 -23.05 3.24
C ALA A 41 -3.38 -23.42 4.67
N ALA A 42 -2.45 -23.67 5.59
CA ALA A 42 -2.76 -23.93 7.01
C ALA A 42 -3.05 -22.67 7.84
N TYR A 43 -2.84 -21.47 7.27
CA TYR A 43 -3.01 -20.21 7.99
C TYR A 43 -4.48 -19.82 8.06
N ALA A 44 -4.88 -19.25 9.20
CA ALA A 44 -6.25 -18.81 9.41
C ALA A 44 -6.41 -17.33 9.04
N LYS A 45 -7.38 -17.01 8.18
CA LYS A 45 -7.72 -15.62 7.86
C LYS A 45 -8.37 -14.94 9.07
N VAL A 46 -7.78 -13.84 9.54
CA VAL A 46 -8.31 -13.04 10.65
C VAL A 46 -9.22 -11.91 10.14
N GLY A 47 -8.80 -11.21 9.08
CA GLY A 47 -9.62 -10.16 8.48
C GLY A 47 -8.93 -9.42 7.34
N THR A 48 -9.72 -8.84 6.44
CA THR A 48 -9.23 -8.03 5.30
C THR A 48 -9.51 -6.55 5.55
N ARG A 49 -8.60 -5.70 5.10
CA ARG A 49 -8.72 -4.24 5.09
C ARG A 49 -8.43 -3.72 3.69
N GLU A 50 -9.25 -2.78 3.24
CA GLU A 50 -8.98 -2.01 2.04
C GLU A 50 -8.44 -0.65 2.47
N LEU A 51 -7.22 -0.35 2.05
CA LEU A 51 -6.54 0.90 2.38
C LEU A 51 -6.71 1.87 1.22
N VAL A 52 -7.17 3.06 1.55
CA VAL A 52 -7.32 4.19 0.62
C VAL A 52 -6.60 5.39 1.21
N ALA A 53 -6.06 6.22 0.33
CA ALA A 53 -5.41 7.47 0.70
C ALA A 53 -5.77 8.54 -0.32
N GLU A 54 -5.83 9.77 0.16
CA GLU A 54 -6.01 10.97 -0.64
C GLU A 54 -5.09 12.06 -0.11
N ALA A 55 -4.74 13.01 -0.98
CA ALA A 55 -4.02 14.22 -0.60
C ALA A 55 -4.37 15.34 -1.57
N GLN A 56 -4.21 16.59 -1.11
CA GLN A 56 -4.40 17.76 -1.95
C GLN A 56 -3.41 18.86 -1.59
N GLY A 57 -3.02 19.68 -2.57
CA GLY A 57 -2.04 20.74 -2.37
C GLY A 57 -1.75 21.54 -3.64
N SER A 58 -0.90 22.55 -3.50
CA SER A 58 -0.50 23.46 -4.59
C SER A 58 0.75 23.01 -5.34
N VAL A 59 1.44 21.98 -4.84
CA VAL A 59 2.67 21.42 -5.44
C VAL A 59 2.44 19.95 -5.73
N GLN A 60 2.62 19.54 -6.99
CA GLN A 60 2.28 18.20 -7.46
C GLN A 60 3.07 17.09 -6.72
N ASP A 61 4.42 17.14 -6.74
CA ASP A 61 5.28 16.10 -6.13
C ASP A 61 5.07 15.97 -4.61
N GLU A 62 4.91 17.11 -3.92
CA GLU A 62 4.62 17.13 -2.47
C GLU A 62 3.26 16.50 -2.16
N THR A 63 2.26 16.78 -2.99
CA THR A 63 0.91 16.24 -2.80
C THR A 63 0.88 14.73 -3.03
N GLU A 64 1.56 14.24 -4.06
CA GLU A 64 1.69 12.80 -4.32
C GLU A 64 2.47 12.09 -3.20
N THR A 65 3.60 12.67 -2.78
CA THR A 65 4.39 12.17 -1.65
C THR A 65 3.55 12.08 -0.37
N ALA A 66 2.71 13.09 -0.10
CA ALA A 66 1.81 13.07 1.05
C ALA A 66 0.76 11.94 0.97
N LEU A 67 0.24 11.63 -0.23
CA LEU A 67 -0.65 10.48 -0.41
C LEU A 67 0.06 9.17 -0.10
N LEU A 68 1.26 8.97 -0.65
CA LEU A 68 2.05 7.75 -0.45
C LEU A 68 2.45 7.60 1.03
N GLY A 69 2.81 8.69 1.69
CA GLY A 69 3.10 8.73 3.13
C GLY A 69 1.92 8.28 3.97
N ARG A 70 0.72 8.81 3.71
CA ARG A 70 -0.52 8.39 4.40
C ARG A 70 -0.85 6.91 4.20
N LEU A 71 -0.59 6.37 3.01
CA LEU A 71 -0.77 4.95 2.75
C LEU A 71 0.25 4.11 3.55
N ALA A 72 1.51 4.53 3.57
CA ALA A 72 2.57 3.85 4.31
C ALA A 72 2.27 3.84 5.82
N GLU A 73 1.81 4.97 6.38
CA GLU A 73 1.40 5.07 7.78
C GLU A 73 0.29 4.07 8.14
N GLN A 74 -0.71 3.90 7.27
CA GLN A 74 -1.79 2.92 7.49
C GLN A 74 -1.26 1.49 7.53
N ILE A 75 -0.36 1.11 6.62
CA ILE A 75 0.21 -0.24 6.59
C ILE A 75 1.08 -0.46 7.83
N VAL A 76 1.93 0.51 8.20
CA VAL A 76 2.78 0.43 9.38
C VAL A 76 1.94 0.35 10.66
N ALA A 77 0.82 1.06 10.74
CA ALA A 77 -0.10 0.96 11.86
C ALA A 77 -0.74 -0.43 11.98
N LEU A 78 -1.15 -1.02 10.86
CA LEU A 78 -1.65 -2.40 10.84
C LEU A 78 -0.57 -3.41 11.24
N ASP A 79 0.65 -3.25 10.73
CA ASP A 79 1.77 -4.13 11.03
C ASP A 79 2.15 -4.11 12.52
N ARG A 80 2.16 -2.92 13.14
CA ARG A 80 2.40 -2.75 14.58
C ARG A 80 1.24 -3.26 15.45
N GLY A 81 0.04 -3.36 14.89
CA GLY A 81 -1.16 -3.84 15.59
C GLY A 81 -1.33 -5.36 15.55
N LEU A 82 -0.43 -6.10 14.91
CA LEU A 82 -0.48 -7.57 14.82
C LEU A 82 -0.23 -8.23 16.19
N SER A 83 -1.02 -9.26 16.49
CA SER A 83 -0.79 -10.12 17.65
C SER A 83 0.33 -11.14 17.37
N ALA A 84 0.80 -11.81 18.41
CA ALA A 84 1.78 -12.89 18.26
C ALA A 84 1.25 -13.98 17.29
N GLY A 85 2.09 -14.37 16.32
CA GLY A 85 1.74 -15.36 15.30
C GLY A 85 0.89 -14.82 14.15
N GLU A 86 0.54 -13.53 14.15
CA GLU A 86 -0.14 -12.88 13.02
C GLU A 86 0.84 -12.25 12.04
N LEU A 87 0.44 -12.19 10.77
CA LEU A 87 1.17 -11.52 9.70
C LEU A 87 0.20 -10.79 8.79
N LEU A 88 0.71 -9.79 8.06
CA LEU A 88 -0.06 -9.02 7.09
C LEU A 88 0.32 -9.45 5.68
N VAL A 89 -0.65 -9.75 4.82
CA VAL A 89 -0.44 -10.11 3.41
C VAL A 89 -1.03 -9.06 2.49
N VAL A 90 -0.28 -8.64 1.48
CA VAL A 90 -0.79 -7.84 0.35
C VAL A 90 -1.50 -8.77 -0.64
N ASP A 91 -2.80 -8.54 -0.83
CA ASP A 91 -3.66 -9.40 -1.64
C ASP A 91 -3.72 -8.97 -3.11
N ASN A 92 -3.40 -7.71 -3.43
CA ASN A 92 -3.48 -7.23 -4.81
C ASN A 92 -2.49 -7.98 -5.71
N GLU A 93 -2.97 -8.40 -6.88
CA GLU A 93 -2.13 -8.97 -7.94
C GLU A 93 -1.55 -7.87 -8.82
N GLN A 94 -0.33 -8.11 -9.32
CA GLN A 94 0.27 -7.19 -10.28
C GLN A 94 -0.54 -7.15 -11.58
N GLY A 95 -0.66 -5.96 -12.16
CA GLY A 95 -1.42 -5.74 -13.39
C GLY A 95 -2.77 -5.10 -13.11
N ASN A 96 -3.83 -5.91 -13.06
CA ASN A 96 -5.20 -5.40 -13.17
C ASN A 96 -5.75 -4.77 -11.88
N ASP A 97 -5.39 -5.33 -10.72
CA ASP A 97 -5.89 -4.89 -9.40
C ASP A 97 -4.82 -4.14 -8.58
N TRP A 98 -3.69 -3.79 -9.20
CA TRP A 98 -2.64 -3.07 -8.49
C TRP A 98 -3.08 -1.62 -8.23
N PRO A 99 -3.02 -1.14 -6.97
CA PRO A 99 -3.35 0.25 -6.66
C PRO A 99 -2.44 1.21 -7.40
N LYS A 100 -3.02 2.30 -7.91
CA LYS A 100 -2.32 3.37 -8.62
C LYS A 100 -2.79 4.73 -8.16
N THR A 101 -1.88 5.69 -8.12
CA THR A 101 -2.21 7.09 -7.86
C THR A 101 -3.04 7.64 -9.02
N ARG A 102 -4.01 8.51 -8.70
CA ARG A 102 -4.91 9.16 -9.65
C ARG A 102 -4.89 10.65 -9.37
N GLN A 103 -4.44 11.41 -10.35
CA GLN A 103 -4.33 12.85 -10.27
C GLN A 103 -5.56 13.54 -10.88
N LYS A 104 -6.02 14.60 -10.22
CA LYS A 104 -6.92 15.62 -10.76
C LYS A 104 -6.29 16.99 -10.55
N THR A 105 -6.19 17.77 -11.62
CA THR A 105 -5.69 19.15 -11.59
C THR A 105 -6.84 20.13 -11.78
N SER A 106 -6.84 21.21 -11.01
CA SER A 106 -7.86 22.27 -11.09
C SER A 106 -7.22 23.65 -10.86
N ASN A 107 -7.90 24.71 -11.28
CA ASN A 107 -7.51 26.08 -10.94
C ASN A 107 -8.33 26.56 -9.74
N VAL A 108 -7.67 27.17 -8.77
CA VAL A 108 -8.30 27.83 -7.62
C VAL A 108 -7.82 29.27 -7.54
N VAL A 109 -8.70 30.19 -7.14
CA VAL A 109 -8.34 31.59 -6.95
C VAL A 109 -7.82 31.77 -5.53
N VAL A 110 -6.56 32.20 -5.41
CA VAL A 110 -5.89 32.52 -4.14
C VAL A 110 -5.31 33.92 -4.29
N GLU A 111 -5.67 34.84 -3.39
CA GLU A 111 -5.17 36.23 -3.41
C GLU A 111 -5.41 36.94 -4.76
N LEU A 112 -6.57 36.70 -5.39
CA LEU A 112 -6.95 37.22 -6.72
C LEU A 112 -6.15 36.67 -7.90
N GLU A 113 -5.29 35.67 -7.67
CA GLU A 113 -4.52 34.99 -8.71
C GLU A 113 -5.02 33.55 -8.94
N ASN A 114 -5.01 33.09 -10.19
CA ASN A 114 -5.27 31.69 -10.52
C ASN A 114 -4.04 30.85 -10.15
N ARG A 115 -4.22 29.91 -9.22
CA ARG A 115 -3.19 28.93 -8.83
C ARG A 115 -3.64 27.51 -9.17
N LEU A 116 -2.67 26.66 -9.51
CA LEU A 116 -2.93 25.24 -9.70
C LEU A 116 -3.18 24.57 -8.35
N HIS A 117 -4.17 23.69 -8.31
CA HIS A 117 -4.51 22.83 -7.20
C HIS A 117 -4.54 21.37 -7.67
N PHE A 118 -3.81 20.54 -6.96
CA PHE A 118 -3.66 19.11 -7.24
C PHE A 118 -4.42 18.32 -6.20
N GLN A 119 -5.16 17.33 -6.66
CA GLN A 119 -5.79 16.31 -5.84
C GLN A 119 -5.30 14.95 -6.30
N TYR A 120 -4.80 14.17 -5.35
CA TYR A 120 -4.37 12.80 -5.54
C TYR A 120 -5.28 11.86 -4.77
N THR A 121 -5.67 10.76 -5.42
CA THR A 121 -6.40 9.64 -4.82
C THR A 121 -5.76 8.32 -5.26
N MET A 122 -6.23 7.19 -4.75
CA MET A 122 -5.74 5.87 -5.16
C MET A 122 -6.90 4.99 -5.61
N ALA A 123 -6.73 4.31 -6.75
CA ALA A 123 -7.71 3.35 -7.25
C ALA A 123 -7.07 2.26 -8.14
N PRO A 124 -7.33 0.96 -7.89
CA PRO A 124 -8.14 0.40 -6.78
C PRO A 124 -7.47 0.59 -5.40
N ALA A 125 -8.15 0.20 -4.32
CA ALA A 125 -7.59 0.23 -2.97
C ALA A 125 -6.47 -0.81 -2.78
N LEU A 126 -5.52 -0.52 -1.90
CA LEU A 126 -4.53 -1.51 -1.47
C LEU A 126 -5.21 -2.47 -0.48
N ARG A 127 -5.41 -3.72 -0.88
CA ARG A 127 -6.05 -4.77 -0.09
C ARG A 127 -5.00 -5.55 0.68
N VAL A 128 -5.18 -5.60 1.99
CA VAL A 128 -4.32 -6.36 2.90
C VAL A 128 -5.14 -7.26 3.79
N THR A 129 -4.66 -8.47 4.04
CA THR A 129 -5.31 -9.43 4.93
C THR A 129 -4.38 -9.81 6.06
N VAL A 130 -4.92 -9.79 7.28
CA VAL A 130 -4.27 -10.36 8.46
C VAL A 130 -4.52 -11.87 8.47
N TRP A 131 -3.44 -12.63 8.58
CA TRP A 131 -3.45 -14.08 8.69
C TRP A 131 -2.77 -14.51 9.99
N ARG A 132 -3.22 -15.62 10.55
CA ARG A 132 -2.66 -16.21 11.76
C ARG A 132 -2.00 -17.55 11.44
N ARG A 133 -0.78 -17.74 11.91
CA ARG A 133 -0.04 -19.00 11.83
C ARG A 133 -0.81 -20.12 12.53
N PRO A 134 -0.71 -21.37 12.05
CA PRO A 134 -1.13 -22.52 12.85
C PRO A 134 -0.34 -22.54 14.16
N GLY A 135 -1.03 -22.86 15.25
CA GLY A 135 -0.43 -22.99 16.59
C GLY A 135 0.22 -24.34 16.82
#